data_AF-A0A527XLS8-F1
#
_entry.id   AF-A0A527XLS8-F1
#
_cell.length_a   1.000
_cell.length_b   1.000
_cell.length_c   1.000
_cell.angle_alpha   90.00
_cell.angle_beta   90.00
_cell.angle_gamma   90.00
#
_symmetry.space_group_name_H-M   'P 1'
#
loop_
_entity.id
_entity.type
_entity.pdbx_description
1 polymer ?
#
loop_
_entity_poly.entity_id
_entity_poly.type
_entity_poly.pdbx_seq_one_letter_code
_entity_poly.pdbx_strand_id
1 'polypeptide(L)'
;LASGVFAGVHTQDYAYARKDLDGLTFGDELKRIGWVGDEKVGARKMHAYFEYHIEQGPILEAQNKQIGVVTHCQGLWWLEFTLTGKEAHT
;
A
#
# COMPACT_ATOMS: atom_id res chain seq x y z
N LEU A 1 -0.02 -1.68 -2.91
CA LEU A 1 -0.14 -1.93 -4.36
C LEU A 1 0.88 -2.97 -4.84
N ALA A 2 2.18 -2.66 -4.86
CA ALA A 2 3.22 -3.52 -5.45
C ALA A 2 3.38 -4.90 -4.80
N SER A 3 3.56 -4.98 -3.47
CA SER A 3 3.60 -6.26 -2.74
C SER A 3 2.30 -7.06 -2.89
N GLY A 4 1.17 -6.37 -3.09
CA GLY A 4 -0.11 -7.00 -3.44
C GLY A 4 -0.11 -7.69 -4.80
N VAL A 5 0.62 -7.18 -5.79
CA VAL A 5 0.83 -7.88 -7.06
C VAL A 5 1.73 -9.10 -6.85
N PHE A 6 2.83 -8.94 -6.10
CA PHE A 6 3.74 -10.05 -5.77
C PHE A 6 3.02 -11.20 -5.05
N ALA A 7 2.16 -10.88 -4.07
CA ALA A 7 1.39 -11.85 -3.30
C ALA A 7 0.13 -12.35 -4.02
N GLY A 8 -0.16 -11.90 -5.24
CA GLY A 8 -1.33 -12.32 -6.03
C GLY A 8 -2.68 -11.72 -5.59
N VAL A 9 -2.67 -10.71 -4.70
CA VAL A 9 -3.88 -9.97 -4.27
C VAL A 9 -4.39 -9.04 -5.38
N HIS A 10 -3.49 -8.57 -6.26
CA HIS A 10 -3.81 -7.72 -7.40
C HIS A 10 -3.15 -8.24 -8.68
N THR A 11 -3.75 -7.93 -9.84
CA THR A 11 -3.09 -8.17 -11.13
C THR A 11 -2.06 -7.07 -11.42
N GLN A 12 -1.05 -7.39 -12.24
CA GLN A 12 -0.05 -6.42 -12.66
C GLN A 12 -0.67 -5.30 -13.50
N ASP A 13 -1.61 -5.63 -14.39
CA ASP A 13 -2.37 -4.66 -15.18
C ASP A 13 -3.17 -3.69 -14.30
N TYR A 14 -3.81 -4.19 -13.24
CA TYR A 14 -4.52 -3.34 -12.27
C TYR A 14 -3.58 -2.31 -11.63
N ALA A 15 -2.38 -2.76 -11.24
CA ALA A 15 -1.38 -1.90 -10.64
C ALA A 15 -0.83 -0.86 -11.64
N TYR A 16 -0.48 -1.29 -12.85
CA TYR A 16 0.00 -0.38 -13.91
C TYR A 16 -1.02 0.67 -14.31
N ALA A 17 -2.32 0.34 -14.26
CA ALA A 17 -3.39 1.28 -14.57
C ALA A 17 -3.75 2.25 -13.42
N ARG A 18 -3.13 2.15 -12.22
CA ARG A 18 -3.38 3.12 -11.15
C ARG A 18 -2.87 4.50 -11.56
N LYS A 19 -3.65 5.52 -11.26
CA LYS A 19 -3.34 6.92 -11.57
C LYS A 19 -3.04 7.70 -10.30
N ASP A 20 -2.11 8.63 -10.39
CA ASP A 20 -1.92 9.67 -9.38
C ASP A 20 -2.94 10.82 -9.57
N LEU A 21 -2.76 11.91 -8.82
CA LEU A 21 -3.63 13.08 -8.86
C LEU A 21 -3.54 13.86 -10.18
N ASP A 22 -2.41 13.76 -10.90
CA ASP A 22 -2.19 14.40 -12.19
C ASP A 22 -2.66 13.52 -13.37
N GLY A 23 -3.13 12.30 -13.06
CA GLY A 23 -3.65 11.35 -14.02
C GLY A 23 -2.59 10.48 -14.69
N LEU A 24 -1.33 10.57 -14.27
CA LEU A 24 -0.22 9.76 -14.78
C LEU A 24 -0.36 8.32 -14.28
N THR A 25 -0.08 7.34 -15.15
CA THR A 25 -0.22 5.93 -14.77
C THR A 25 1.05 5.41 -14.11
N PHE A 26 0.89 4.55 -13.11
CA PHE A 26 2.00 3.92 -12.41
C PHE A 26 2.93 3.15 -13.37
N GLY A 27 2.35 2.47 -14.36
CA GLY A 27 3.12 1.73 -15.37
C GLY A 27 3.96 2.62 -16.28
N ASP A 28 3.41 3.75 -16.74
CA ASP A 28 4.15 4.69 -17.59
C ASP A 28 5.24 5.41 -16.79
N GLU A 29 4.99 5.71 -15.52
CA GLU A 29 6.01 6.29 -14.64
C GLU A 29 7.16 5.33 -14.38
N LEU A 30 6.90 4.03 -14.18
CA LEU A 30 7.96 3.02 -14.11
C LEU A 30 8.80 2.97 -15.39
N LYS A 31 8.17 3.05 -16.57
CA LYS A 31 8.90 3.10 -17.86
C LYS A 31 9.75 4.37 -17.95
N ARG A 32 9.19 5.52 -17.59
CA ARG A 32 9.86 6.83 -17.64
C ARG A 32 11.14 6.85 -16.82
N ILE A 33 11.15 6.21 -15.65
CA ILE A 33 12.32 6.14 -14.78
C ILE A 33 13.23 4.92 -15.06
N GLY A 34 12.86 4.04 -15.99
CA GLY A 34 13.65 2.85 -16.34
C GLY A 34 13.57 1.70 -15.32
N TRP A 35 12.47 1.59 -14.57
CA TRP A 35 12.27 0.58 -13.52
C TRP A 35 11.24 -0.50 -13.88
N VAL A 36 10.95 -0.68 -15.17
CA VAL A 36 10.25 -1.88 -15.63
C VAL A 36 11.26 -3.02 -15.71
N GLY A 37 11.29 -3.86 -14.67
CA GLY A 37 12.14 -5.05 -14.65
C GLY A 37 11.60 -6.18 -15.52
N ASP A 38 12.49 -7.07 -15.94
CA ASP A 38 12.16 -8.22 -16.81
C ASP A 38 11.68 -9.46 -16.04
N GLU A 39 11.83 -9.45 -14.72
CA GLU A 39 11.41 -10.57 -13.88
C GLU A 39 9.89 -10.66 -13.76
N LYS A 40 9.37 -11.88 -13.91
CA LYS A 40 7.96 -12.15 -13.62
C LYS A 40 7.68 -11.94 -12.14
N VAL A 41 6.82 -10.97 -11.82
CA VAL A 41 6.39 -10.67 -10.46
C VAL A 41 5.79 -11.91 -9.80
N GLY A 42 6.20 -12.20 -8.56
CA GLY A 42 5.75 -13.38 -7.79
C GLY A 42 6.47 -14.69 -8.12
N ALA A 43 7.39 -14.72 -9.09
CA ALA A 43 8.10 -15.96 -9.46
C ALA A 43 9.14 -16.42 -8.41
N ARG A 44 9.60 -15.51 -7.55
CA ARG A 44 10.63 -15.80 -6.54
C ARG A 44 10.04 -16.63 -5.40
N LYS A 45 10.55 -17.85 -5.19
CA LYS A 45 10.23 -18.66 -4.02
C LYS A 45 10.99 -18.14 -2.80
N MET A 46 10.27 -17.70 -1.78
CA MET A 46 10.84 -17.24 -0.51
C MET A 46 10.64 -18.31 0.56
N HIS A 47 11.70 -18.62 1.32
CA HIS A 47 11.58 -19.47 2.50
C HIS A 47 10.93 -18.70 3.68
N ALA A 48 11.29 -17.43 3.83
CA ALA A 48 10.73 -16.51 4.82
C ALA A 48 10.85 -15.06 4.30
N TYR A 49 10.05 -14.15 4.88
CA TYR A 49 10.09 -12.72 4.61
C TYR A 49 9.99 -11.97 5.94
N PHE A 50 10.87 -10.99 6.14
CA PHE A 50 10.86 -10.11 7.31
C PHE A 50 10.97 -8.66 6.82
N GLU A 51 10.13 -7.80 7.38
CA GLU A 51 10.17 -6.36 7.14
C GLU A 51 10.50 -5.66 8.45
N TYR A 52 11.60 -4.89 8.46
CA TYR A 52 11.95 -4.04 9.59
C TYR A 52 11.35 -2.66 9.36
N HIS A 53 10.56 -2.18 10.33
CA HIS A 53 9.83 -0.94 10.20
C HIS A 53 9.79 -0.21 11.55
N ILE A 54 9.74 1.11 11.51
CA ILE A 54 9.45 1.92 12.70
C ILE A 54 8.00 1.70 13.14
N GLU A 55 7.70 1.90 14.43
CA GLU A 55 6.35 1.65 14.97
C GLU A 55 5.27 2.54 14.35
N GLN A 56 5.61 3.79 13.99
CA GLN A 56 4.66 4.85 13.61
C GLN A 56 3.64 5.21 14.71
N GLY A 57 3.87 4.74 15.93
CA GLY A 57 3.06 4.97 17.11
C GLY A 57 3.94 5.20 18.35
N PRO A 58 3.32 5.45 19.51
CA PRO A 58 4.04 5.85 20.73
C PRO A 58 4.35 4.69 21.70
N ILE A 59 3.95 3.45 21.42
CA ILE A 59 3.91 2.37 22.41
C ILE A 59 5.31 1.96 22.86
N LEU A 60 6.24 1.72 21.93
CA LEU A 60 7.61 1.30 22.24
C LEU A 60 8.35 2.39 23.01
N GLU A 61 8.22 3.65 22.60
CA GLU A 61 8.79 4.79 23.30
C GLU A 61 8.20 4.93 24.71
N ALA A 62 6.87 4.97 24.83
CA ALA A 62 6.17 5.12 26.11
C ALA A 62 6.44 3.97 27.10
N GLN A 63 6.72 2.78 26.59
CA GLN A 63 7.06 1.60 27.41
C GLN A 63 8.57 1.39 27.59
N ASN A 64 9.41 2.29 27.07
CA ASN A 64 10.87 2.19 27.06
C ASN A 64 11.36 0.81 26.54
N LYS A 65 10.79 0.38 25.40
CA LYS A 65 11.13 -0.86 24.70
C LYS A 65 11.86 -0.55 23.41
N GLN A 66 12.97 -1.25 23.19
CA GLN A 66 13.79 -1.06 21.99
C GLN A 66 13.24 -1.80 20.75
N ILE A 67 12.62 -2.97 20.94
CA ILE A 67 12.17 -3.84 19.85
C ILE A 67 10.72 -4.28 20.08
N GLY A 68 9.89 -4.11 19.07
CA GLY A 68 8.54 -4.67 19.01
C GLY A 68 8.53 -6.01 18.25
N VAL A 69 8.00 -7.05 18.87
CA VAL A 69 7.71 -8.33 18.18
C VAL A 69 6.29 -8.25 17.63
N VAL A 70 6.17 -7.85 16.36
CA VAL A 70 4.88 -7.72 15.67
C VAL A 70 4.30 -9.11 15.43
N THR A 71 3.11 -9.37 15.98
CA THR A 71 2.42 -10.66 15.81
C THR A 71 1.34 -10.60 14.73
N HIS A 72 0.71 -9.44 14.54
CA HIS A 72 -0.40 -9.23 13.60
C HIS A 72 -0.46 -7.77 13.15
N CYS A 73 -1.17 -7.53 12.04
CA CYS A 73 -1.62 -6.20 11.62
C CYS A 73 -3.12 -6.03 11.91
N GLN A 74 -3.56 -4.80 12.19
CA GLN A 74 -4.96 -4.52 12.44
C GLN A 74 -5.80 -4.65 11.15
N GLY A 75 -7.02 -5.20 11.26
CA GLY A 75 -8.01 -5.14 10.18
C GLY A 75 -8.52 -3.72 9.95
N LEU A 76 -8.66 -3.32 8.69
CA LEU A 76 -9.13 -2.00 8.30
C LEU A 76 -10.59 -2.08 7.83
N TRP A 77 -11.41 -1.14 8.27
CA TRP A 77 -12.74 -0.90 7.72
C TRP A 77 -12.91 0.60 7.52
N TRP A 78 -13.24 0.99 6.30
CA TRP A 78 -13.47 2.38 5.92
C TRP A 78 -14.96 2.54 5.60
N LEU A 79 -15.58 3.57 6.17
CA LEU A 79 -16.95 3.96 5.89
C LEU A 79 -16.92 5.24 5.06
N GLU A 80 -17.53 5.19 3.89
CA GLU A 80 -17.78 6.37 3.07
C GLU A 80 -19.29 6.65 3.06
N PHE A 81 -19.68 7.89 3.32
CA PHE A 81 -21.08 8.30 3.20
C PHE A 81 -21.18 9.68 2.56
N THR A 82 -22.23 9.87 1.77
CA THR A 82 -22.55 11.15 1.12
C THR A 82 -23.80 11.71 1.77
N LEU A 83 -23.72 12.95 2.25
CA LEU A 83 -24.88 13.71 2.70
C LEU A 83 -25.30 14.68 1.59
N THR A 84 -26.53 14.54 1.11
CA THR A 84 -27.11 15.44 0.11
C THR A 84 -28.17 16.32 0.76
N GLY A 85 -27.87 17.61 0.90
CA GLY A 85 -28.81 18.62 1.37
C GLY A 85 -29.50 19.36 0.21
N LYS A 86 -30.17 20.46 0.55
CA LYS A 86 -30.68 21.44 -0.41
C LYS A 86 -30.23 22.83 0.03
N GLU A 87 -29.75 23.63 -0.91
CA GLU A 87 -29.43 25.03 -0.65
C GLU A 87 -30.69 25.81 -0.28
N ALA A 88 -30.62 26.61 0.78
CA ALA A 88 -31.68 27.49 1.24
C ALA A 88 -31.08 28.79 1.78
N HIS A 89 -31.75 29.91 1.54
CA HIS A 89 -31.37 31.18 2.13
C HIS A 89 -31.91 31.23 3.57
N THR A 90 -31.06 31.56 4.54
CA THR A 90 -31.45 31.87 5.93
C THR A 90 -32.14 33.22 6.03
#